data_AF-A0A810E682-F1
#
_entry.id   AF-A0A810E682-F1
#
_cell.length_a   1.000
_cell.length_b   1.000
_cell.length_c   1.000
_cell.angle_alpha   90.00
_cell.angle_beta   90.00
_cell.angle_gamma   90.00
#
_symmetry.space_group_name_H-M   'P 1'
#
loop_
_entity.id
_entity.type
_entity.pdbx_description
1 polymer ?
#
loop_
_entity_poly.entity_id
_entity_poly.type
_entity_poly.pdbx_seq_one_letter_code
_entity_poly.pdbx_strand_id
1 'polypeptide(L)'
;MANKALARIRKGYGKKLVFIHAWNAWLVLFLAISGLMLLGAFWREWLGEGRVWLKWGHILAGLALLVPVAYYLLLAAKHWKRLKGKTSQKANVITVLMLLLGWIVSGIILWLFKVFGPRAANAALLAHDLFTWIGLPIIIYHSITRTRWLKEPEKRSIVPEPETNDAAVSNRVEKGLQHPQPIYTRRGFLKVAVGAGLAVTLGPTFVRWMGRSLQLPSTGESAVANANRLLPDPVPLPQSSPPIGGGAEGHFRVYTVTDIPSFDNSNWSFKVDGLVDNKLNWNWEQFVKLQREVQVSDFHCITGWSVYKNTWEGIPLAKLMEMAGVQSTATSVKFYSGDGVYTDSLTLEQARMDDVLVAVMHDGKPISNELGGPVRLVVPQMYAYKSVKWLNRIELIEGDHVGYWEQRGYGIDAWLPGKEKI
;
A
#
# COMPACT_ATOMS: atom_id res chain seq x y z
N MET A 1 -28.22 -28.07 -29.14
CA MET A 1 -27.97 -26.71 -29.67
C MET A 1 -26.62 -26.09 -29.23
N ALA A 2 -26.14 -26.33 -28.00
CA ALA A 2 -24.87 -25.79 -27.49
C ALA A 2 -23.64 -26.05 -28.39
N ASN A 3 -23.49 -27.25 -28.96
CA ASN A 3 -22.34 -27.60 -29.82
C ASN A 3 -22.25 -26.79 -31.13
N LYS A 4 -23.38 -26.42 -31.75
CA LYS A 4 -23.40 -25.59 -32.98
C LYS A 4 -23.03 -24.14 -32.67
N ALA A 5 -23.50 -23.59 -31.55
CA ALA A 5 -23.15 -22.23 -31.11
C ALA A 5 -21.64 -22.12 -30.78
N LEU A 6 -21.10 -23.09 -30.07
CA LEU A 6 -19.68 -23.14 -29.71
C LEU A 6 -18.78 -23.32 -30.95
N ALA A 7 -19.23 -24.09 -31.95
CA ALA A 7 -18.55 -24.22 -33.24
C ALA A 7 -18.51 -22.89 -34.03
N ARG A 8 -19.60 -22.10 -34.03
CA ARG A 8 -19.64 -20.76 -34.64
C ARG A 8 -18.67 -19.79 -33.95
N ILE A 9 -18.63 -19.79 -32.61
CA ILE A 9 -17.70 -18.97 -31.83
C ILE A 9 -16.24 -19.32 -32.16
N ARG A 10 -15.93 -20.60 -32.44
CA ARG A 10 -14.57 -21.08 -32.77
C ARG A 10 -14.13 -20.89 -34.24
N LYS A 11 -14.98 -20.35 -35.12
CA LYS A 11 -14.61 -19.96 -36.50
C LYS A 11 -13.73 -18.71 -36.47
N GLY A 12 -12.66 -18.66 -37.27
CA GLY A 12 -11.71 -17.52 -37.28
C GLY A 12 -10.87 -17.36 -36.01
N TYR A 13 -10.66 -18.45 -35.24
CA TYR A 13 -10.07 -18.38 -33.89
C TYR A 13 -8.70 -17.69 -33.81
N GLY A 14 -7.88 -17.72 -34.87
CA GLY A 14 -6.57 -17.06 -34.87
C GLY A 14 -6.68 -15.54 -34.75
N LYS A 15 -7.53 -14.90 -35.56
CA LYS A 15 -7.80 -13.45 -35.50
C LYS A 15 -8.42 -13.08 -34.14
N LYS A 16 -9.32 -13.92 -33.63
CA LYS A 16 -9.94 -13.76 -32.30
C LYS A 16 -8.92 -13.84 -31.17
N LEU A 17 -7.96 -14.75 -31.23
CA LEU A 17 -6.91 -14.87 -30.21
C LEU A 17 -6.00 -13.64 -30.18
N VAL A 18 -5.65 -13.08 -31.35
CA VAL A 18 -4.90 -11.83 -31.44
C VAL A 18 -5.69 -10.66 -30.86
N PHE A 19 -6.99 -10.58 -31.17
CA PHE A 19 -7.88 -9.56 -30.62
C PHE A 19 -7.97 -9.63 -29.09
N ILE A 20 -8.19 -10.83 -28.53
CA ILE A 20 -8.21 -11.04 -27.07
C ILE A 20 -6.89 -10.61 -26.44
N HIS A 21 -5.77 -11.00 -27.04
CA HIS A 21 -4.45 -10.66 -26.52
C HIS A 21 -4.21 -9.15 -26.51
N ALA A 22 -4.63 -8.43 -27.56
CA ALA A 22 -4.52 -6.97 -27.64
C ALA A 22 -5.39 -6.27 -26.57
N TRP A 23 -6.64 -6.68 -26.41
CA TRP A 23 -7.52 -6.14 -25.36
C TRP A 23 -6.99 -6.42 -23.96
N ASN A 24 -6.54 -7.65 -23.71
CA ASN A 24 -5.92 -8.01 -22.44
C ASN A 24 -4.67 -7.16 -22.17
N ALA A 25 -3.83 -6.91 -23.18
CA ALA A 25 -2.64 -6.09 -23.02
C ALA A 25 -2.99 -4.64 -22.61
N TRP A 26 -3.99 -4.02 -23.23
CA TRP A 26 -4.43 -2.67 -22.87
C TRP A 26 -5.04 -2.58 -21.48
N LEU A 27 -5.91 -3.53 -21.11
CA LEU A 27 -6.50 -3.57 -19.78
C LEU A 27 -5.44 -3.77 -18.70
N VAL A 28 -4.53 -4.72 -18.90
CA VAL A 28 -3.44 -4.98 -17.96
C VAL A 28 -2.48 -3.79 -17.86
N LEU A 29 -2.19 -3.09 -18.97
CA LEU A 29 -1.38 -1.88 -18.95
C LEU A 29 -2.04 -0.78 -18.12
N PHE A 30 -3.33 -0.53 -18.35
CA PHE A 30 -4.09 0.44 -17.56
C PHE A 30 -4.09 0.06 -16.08
N LEU A 31 -4.35 -1.21 -15.75
CA LEU A 31 -4.35 -1.72 -14.38
C LEU A 31 -2.98 -1.58 -13.71
N ALA A 32 -1.90 -1.86 -14.42
CA ALA A 32 -0.54 -1.69 -13.91
C ALA A 32 -0.24 -0.22 -13.58
N ILE A 33 -0.54 0.70 -14.50
CA ILE A 33 -0.30 2.13 -14.31
C ILE A 33 -1.17 2.68 -13.18
N SER A 34 -2.47 2.43 -13.22
CA SER A 34 -3.40 2.90 -12.19
C SER A 34 -3.10 2.29 -10.82
N GLY A 35 -2.70 1.02 -10.75
CA GLY A 35 -2.27 0.37 -9.50
C GLY A 35 -1.02 1.02 -8.90
N LEU A 36 0.01 1.28 -9.71
CA LEU A 36 1.22 1.98 -9.28
C LEU A 36 0.93 3.41 -8.80
N MET A 37 0.05 4.13 -9.50
CA MET A 37 -0.39 5.46 -9.10
C MET A 37 -1.18 5.44 -7.78
N LEU A 38 -1.98 4.41 -7.52
CA LEU A 38 -2.73 4.28 -6.27
C LEU A 38 -1.83 3.95 -5.05
N LEU A 39 -0.68 3.31 -5.29
CA LEU A 39 0.33 2.97 -4.29
C LEU A 39 1.23 4.15 -3.91
N GLY A 40 1.73 4.90 -4.92
CA GLY A 40 2.75 5.92 -4.75
C GLY A 40 2.33 7.11 -3.89
N ALA A 41 3.16 7.50 -2.91
CA ALA A 41 2.91 8.65 -2.04
C ALA A 41 2.84 9.96 -2.84
N PHE A 42 3.75 10.14 -3.80
CA PHE A 42 3.77 11.28 -4.73
C PHE A 42 2.41 11.54 -5.42
N TRP A 43 1.77 10.48 -5.90
CA TRP A 43 0.49 10.59 -6.60
C TRP A 43 -0.68 10.89 -5.66
N ARG A 44 -0.56 10.61 -4.35
CA ARG A 44 -1.63 10.92 -3.39
C ARG A 44 -1.82 12.42 -3.22
N GLU A 45 -0.72 13.18 -3.19
CA GLU A 45 -0.76 14.64 -3.07
C GLU A 45 -1.30 15.28 -4.34
N TRP A 46 -0.81 14.83 -5.49
CA TRP A 46 -1.18 15.40 -6.79
C TRP A 46 -2.62 15.11 -7.23
N LEU A 47 -3.15 13.93 -6.93
CA LEU A 47 -4.45 13.51 -7.47
C LEU A 47 -5.64 14.02 -6.65
N GLY A 48 -5.46 14.35 -5.36
CA GLY A 48 -6.56 14.78 -4.49
C GLY A 48 -7.81 13.90 -4.60
N GLU A 49 -8.96 14.51 -4.90
CA GLU A 49 -10.25 13.82 -5.16
C GLU A 49 -10.22 12.91 -6.39
N GLY A 50 -9.41 13.23 -7.40
CA GLY A 50 -9.21 12.43 -8.61
C GLY A 50 -8.75 11.00 -8.32
N ARG A 51 -8.17 10.75 -7.15
CA ARG A 51 -7.80 9.39 -6.70
C ARG A 51 -9.02 8.48 -6.53
N VAL A 52 -10.18 9.01 -6.14
CA VAL A 52 -11.41 8.23 -6.00
C VAL A 52 -11.86 7.72 -7.37
N TRP A 53 -11.83 8.59 -8.38
CA TRP A 53 -12.10 8.24 -9.77
C TRP A 53 -11.11 7.23 -10.32
N LEU A 54 -9.82 7.40 -10.02
CA LEU A 54 -8.77 6.45 -10.41
C LEU A 54 -8.99 5.07 -9.79
N LYS A 55 -9.36 5.01 -8.50
CA LYS A 55 -9.71 3.76 -7.81
C LYS A 55 -10.90 3.08 -8.47
N TRP A 56 -11.97 3.82 -8.76
CA TRP A 56 -13.13 3.27 -9.46
C TRP A 56 -12.78 2.77 -10.86
N GLY A 57 -11.99 3.54 -11.62
CA GLY A 57 -11.48 3.13 -12.92
C GLY A 57 -10.67 1.83 -12.83
N HIS A 58 -9.78 1.70 -11.84
CA HIS A 58 -9.00 0.49 -11.60
C HIS A 58 -9.90 -0.72 -11.29
N ILE A 59 -10.89 -0.56 -10.41
CA ILE A 59 -11.84 -1.63 -10.07
C ILE A 59 -12.65 -2.05 -11.31
N LEU A 60 -13.19 -1.09 -12.06
CA LEU A 60 -13.98 -1.36 -13.26
C LEU A 60 -13.16 -2.07 -14.35
N ALA A 61 -11.93 -1.62 -14.59
CA ALA A 61 -11.02 -2.29 -15.52
C ALA A 61 -10.65 -3.70 -15.05
N GLY A 62 -10.50 -3.91 -13.73
CA GLY A 62 -10.24 -5.21 -13.11
C GLY A 62 -11.39 -6.18 -13.34
N LEU A 63 -12.62 -5.72 -13.15
CA LEU A 63 -13.82 -6.51 -13.46
C LEU A 63 -13.96 -6.76 -14.98
N ALA A 64 -13.66 -5.76 -15.82
CA ALA A 64 -13.69 -5.92 -17.27
C ALA A 64 -12.71 -7.00 -17.77
N LEU A 65 -11.63 -7.27 -17.03
CA LEU A 65 -10.64 -8.33 -17.33
C LEU A 65 -11.25 -9.74 -17.31
N LEU A 66 -12.40 -9.94 -16.65
CA LEU A 66 -13.14 -11.21 -16.70
C LEU A 66 -13.61 -11.55 -18.12
N VAL A 67 -13.95 -10.55 -18.94
CA VAL A 67 -14.48 -10.74 -20.29
C VAL A 67 -13.48 -11.42 -21.23
N PRO A 68 -12.24 -10.91 -21.44
CA PRO A 68 -11.26 -11.57 -22.28
C PRO A 68 -10.83 -12.95 -21.73
N VAL A 69 -10.77 -13.13 -20.41
CA VAL A 69 -10.46 -14.42 -19.77
C VAL A 69 -11.55 -15.45 -20.06
N ALA A 70 -12.82 -15.11 -19.81
CA ALA A 70 -13.96 -15.99 -20.11
C ALA A 70 -14.03 -16.32 -21.60
N TYR A 71 -13.83 -15.32 -22.47
CA TYR A 71 -13.82 -15.53 -23.91
C TYR A 71 -12.66 -16.44 -24.36
N TYR A 72 -11.49 -16.31 -23.73
CA TYR A 72 -10.36 -17.23 -23.95
C TYR A 72 -10.69 -18.67 -23.55
N LEU A 73 -11.35 -18.89 -22.41
CA LEU A 73 -11.72 -20.25 -21.94
C LEU A 73 -12.61 -20.99 -22.95
N LEU A 74 -13.52 -20.29 -23.65
CA LEU A 74 -14.33 -20.88 -24.73
C LEU A 74 -13.50 -21.37 -25.92
N LEU A 75 -12.37 -20.69 -26.18
CA LEU A 75 -11.43 -21.00 -27.26
C LEU A 75 -10.29 -21.93 -26.84
N ALA A 76 -10.07 -22.11 -25.53
CA ALA A 76 -8.91 -22.79 -24.97
C ALA A 76 -8.72 -24.19 -25.55
N ALA A 77 -9.77 -25.01 -25.65
CA ALA A 77 -9.66 -26.37 -26.20
C ALA A 77 -9.01 -26.41 -27.60
N LYS A 78 -9.30 -25.43 -28.46
CA LYS A 78 -8.70 -25.35 -29.81
C LYS A 78 -7.27 -24.81 -29.77
N HIS A 79 -7.01 -23.83 -28.90
CA HIS A 79 -5.67 -23.29 -28.71
C HIS A 79 -4.70 -24.34 -28.16
N TRP A 80 -5.11 -25.07 -27.12
CA TRP A 80 -4.31 -26.12 -26.47
C TRP A 80 -3.97 -27.28 -27.41
N LYS A 81 -4.88 -27.65 -28.33
CA LYS A 81 -4.57 -28.62 -29.40
C LYS A 81 -3.41 -28.15 -30.29
N ARG A 82 -3.35 -26.86 -30.62
CA ARG A 82 -2.26 -26.28 -31.44
C ARG A 82 -0.94 -26.13 -30.67
N LEU A 83 -1.01 -26.09 -29.35
CA LEU A 83 0.17 -26.04 -28.48
C LEU A 83 0.76 -27.43 -28.20
N LYS A 84 0.19 -28.52 -28.73
CA LYS A 84 0.76 -29.87 -28.58
C LYS A 84 2.22 -29.87 -29.08
N GLY A 85 3.13 -30.37 -28.26
CA GLY A 85 4.58 -30.34 -28.52
C GLY A 85 5.30 -29.01 -28.22
N LYS A 86 4.60 -27.93 -27.87
CA LYS A 86 5.20 -26.61 -27.60
C LYS A 86 5.18 -26.26 -26.11
N THR A 87 6.04 -26.91 -25.32
CA THR A 87 6.08 -26.81 -23.85
C THR A 87 6.22 -25.37 -23.35
N SER A 88 7.17 -24.60 -23.88
CA SER A 88 7.37 -23.18 -23.48
C SER A 88 6.14 -22.30 -23.77
N GLN A 89 5.42 -22.54 -24.87
CA GLN A 89 4.22 -21.76 -25.18
C GLN A 89 3.05 -22.13 -24.27
N LYS A 90 2.91 -23.41 -23.89
CA LYS A 90 1.95 -23.84 -22.87
C LYS A 90 2.26 -23.22 -21.51
N ALA A 91 3.51 -23.28 -21.07
CA ALA A 91 3.95 -22.69 -19.80
C ALA A 91 3.60 -21.21 -19.73
N ASN A 92 3.92 -20.43 -20.78
CA ASN A 92 3.55 -19.01 -20.85
C ASN A 92 2.04 -18.77 -20.71
N VAL A 93 1.21 -19.56 -21.40
CA VAL A 93 -0.26 -19.44 -21.30
C VAL A 93 -0.73 -19.72 -19.88
N ILE A 94 -0.21 -20.76 -19.24
CA ILE A 94 -0.56 -21.13 -17.86
C ILE A 94 -0.14 -20.02 -16.90
N THR A 95 1.12 -19.53 -16.99
CA THR A 95 1.62 -18.42 -16.17
C THR A 95 0.74 -17.18 -16.29
N VAL A 96 0.39 -16.77 -17.51
CA VAL A 96 -0.49 -15.60 -17.73
C VAL A 96 -1.87 -15.82 -17.11
N LEU A 97 -2.47 -17.01 -17.28
CA LEU A 97 -3.78 -17.29 -16.70
C LEU A 97 -3.73 -17.33 -15.16
N MET A 98 -2.66 -17.86 -14.56
CA MET A 98 -2.48 -17.86 -13.11
C MET A 98 -2.36 -16.43 -12.56
N LEU A 99 -1.57 -15.58 -13.22
CA LEU A 99 -1.45 -14.17 -12.83
C LEU A 99 -2.80 -13.43 -12.95
N LEU A 100 -3.50 -13.59 -14.07
CA LEU A 100 -4.82 -12.97 -14.29
C LEU A 100 -5.84 -13.43 -13.26
N LEU A 101 -5.92 -14.74 -13.00
CA LEU A 101 -6.82 -15.29 -11.99
C LEU A 101 -6.47 -14.78 -10.60
N GLY A 102 -5.18 -14.76 -10.25
CA GLY A 102 -4.68 -14.24 -8.98
C GLY A 102 -5.07 -12.79 -8.74
N TRP A 103 -4.85 -11.90 -9.71
CA TRP A 103 -5.25 -10.50 -9.63
C TRP A 103 -6.76 -10.32 -9.54
N ILE A 104 -7.54 -11.05 -10.34
CA ILE A 104 -9.01 -10.94 -10.36
C ILE A 104 -9.58 -11.38 -9.00
N VAL A 105 -9.17 -12.55 -8.49
CA VAL A 105 -9.71 -13.09 -7.23
C VAL A 105 -9.33 -12.20 -6.06
N SER A 106 -8.05 -11.83 -5.94
CA SER A 106 -7.60 -10.93 -4.88
C SER A 106 -8.27 -9.54 -4.98
N GLY A 107 -8.42 -9.00 -6.20
CA GLY A 107 -9.11 -7.73 -6.44
C GLY A 107 -10.59 -7.76 -6.04
N ILE A 108 -11.31 -8.85 -6.33
CA ILE A 108 -12.72 -9.02 -5.92
C ILE A 108 -12.84 -9.06 -4.39
N ILE A 109 -11.96 -9.78 -3.70
CA ILE A 109 -11.95 -9.83 -2.23
C ILE A 109 -11.69 -8.44 -1.63
N LEU A 110 -10.74 -7.69 -2.20
CA LEU A 110 -10.43 -6.32 -1.77
C LEU A 110 -11.60 -5.36 -2.03
N TRP A 111 -12.30 -5.51 -3.16
CA TRP A 111 -13.48 -4.71 -3.47
C TRP A 111 -14.65 -5.02 -2.51
N LEU A 112 -14.86 -6.29 -2.20
CA LEU A 112 -15.91 -6.79 -1.30
C LEU A 112 -15.42 -6.93 0.15
N PHE A 113 -14.54 -6.05 0.61
CA PHE A 113 -13.90 -6.18 1.94
C PHE A 113 -14.93 -6.27 3.08
N LYS A 114 -16.06 -5.58 2.97
CA LYS A 114 -17.15 -5.61 3.97
C LYS A 114 -17.74 -7.02 4.16
N VAL A 115 -17.69 -7.86 3.12
CA VAL A 115 -18.25 -9.22 3.12
C VAL A 115 -17.23 -10.23 3.68
N PHE A 116 -15.97 -10.13 3.27
CA PHE A 116 -14.94 -11.13 3.60
C PHE A 116 -14.18 -10.85 4.91
N GLY A 117 -14.28 -9.63 5.43
CA GLY A 117 -13.65 -9.23 6.68
C GLY A 117 -12.13 -8.98 6.58
N PRO A 118 -11.51 -8.45 7.66
CA PRO A 118 -10.14 -7.94 7.63
C PRO A 118 -9.05 -8.98 7.33
N ARG A 119 -9.20 -10.21 7.86
CA ARG A 119 -8.20 -11.28 7.66
C ARG A 119 -8.09 -11.66 6.19
N ALA A 120 -9.23 -11.88 5.53
CA ALA A 120 -9.28 -12.20 4.10
C ALA A 120 -8.83 -11.02 3.24
N ALA A 121 -9.20 -9.78 3.59
CA ALA A 121 -8.76 -8.58 2.89
C ALA A 121 -7.23 -8.40 2.97
N ASN A 122 -6.62 -8.65 4.13
CA ASN A 122 -5.17 -8.58 4.31
C ASN A 122 -4.43 -9.65 3.49
N ALA A 123 -4.91 -10.90 3.53
CA ALA A 123 -4.36 -11.98 2.72
C ALA A 123 -4.52 -11.68 1.22
N ALA A 124 -5.67 -11.15 0.81
CA ALA A 124 -5.91 -10.75 -0.58
C ALA A 124 -5.00 -9.60 -1.01
N LEU A 125 -4.75 -8.60 -0.16
CA LEU A 125 -3.83 -7.51 -0.47
C LEU A 125 -2.41 -8.03 -0.69
N LEU A 126 -1.92 -8.87 0.22
CA LEU A 126 -0.62 -9.51 0.11
C LEU A 126 -0.50 -10.31 -1.20
N ALA A 127 -1.52 -11.11 -1.52
CA ALA A 127 -1.57 -11.87 -2.76
C ALA A 127 -1.60 -10.95 -3.99
N HIS A 128 -2.39 -9.88 -3.96
CA HIS A 128 -2.52 -8.92 -5.05
C HIS A 128 -1.18 -8.23 -5.35
N ASP A 129 -0.49 -7.80 -4.30
CA ASP A 129 0.83 -7.19 -4.39
C ASP A 129 1.86 -8.19 -4.91
N LEU A 130 1.85 -9.44 -4.41
CA LEU A 130 2.74 -10.50 -4.87
C LEU A 130 2.57 -10.80 -6.37
N PHE A 131 1.32 -10.93 -6.83
CA PHE A 131 1.03 -11.12 -8.25
C PHE A 131 1.49 -9.91 -9.08
N THR A 132 1.44 -8.69 -8.53
CA THR A 132 1.94 -7.48 -9.19
C THR A 132 3.46 -7.48 -9.31
N TRP A 133 4.16 -7.82 -8.23
CA TRP A 133 5.62 -7.92 -8.19
C TRP A 133 6.17 -8.99 -9.13
N ILE A 134 5.48 -10.12 -9.28
CA ILE A 134 5.88 -11.20 -10.19
C ILE A 134 5.43 -10.89 -11.62
N GLY A 135 4.18 -10.48 -11.77
CA GLY A 135 3.51 -10.36 -13.05
C GLY A 135 3.97 -9.17 -13.87
N LEU A 136 4.21 -8.01 -13.24
CA LEU A 136 4.59 -6.80 -13.97
C LEU A 136 5.96 -6.94 -14.67
N PRO A 137 7.04 -7.45 -14.02
CA PRO A 137 8.29 -7.75 -14.71
C PRO A 137 8.12 -8.76 -15.85
N ILE A 138 7.32 -9.81 -15.65
CA ILE A 138 7.04 -10.81 -16.70
C ILE A 138 6.34 -10.16 -17.90
N ILE A 139 5.36 -9.28 -17.67
CA ILE A 139 4.62 -8.58 -18.73
C ILE A 139 5.53 -7.60 -19.47
N ILE A 140 6.36 -6.83 -18.76
CA ILE A 140 7.33 -5.91 -19.35
C ILE A 140 8.32 -6.69 -20.23
N TYR A 141 8.91 -7.74 -19.67
CA TYR A 141 9.81 -8.64 -20.40
C TYR A 141 9.13 -9.25 -21.63
N HIS A 142 7.91 -9.78 -21.49
CA HIS A 142 7.14 -10.36 -22.59
C HIS A 142 6.84 -9.33 -23.69
N SER A 143 6.43 -8.12 -23.30
CA SER A 143 6.08 -7.03 -24.22
C SER A 143 7.30 -6.57 -25.00
N ILE A 144 8.41 -6.26 -24.32
CA ILE A 144 9.65 -5.82 -24.95
C ILE A 144 10.17 -6.89 -25.90
N THR A 145 10.30 -8.14 -25.44
CA THR A 145 10.90 -9.23 -26.23
C THR A 145 10.05 -9.70 -27.40
N ARG A 146 8.78 -9.29 -27.48
CA ARG A 146 7.88 -9.59 -28.60
C ARG A 146 7.67 -8.44 -29.58
N THR A 147 8.18 -7.24 -29.29
CA THR A 147 8.15 -6.11 -30.24
C THR A 147 8.78 -6.50 -31.59
N ARG A 148 8.19 -5.98 -32.68
CA ARG A 148 8.64 -6.28 -34.06
C ARG A 148 10.06 -5.81 -34.34
N TRP A 149 10.49 -4.74 -33.68
CA TRP A 149 11.85 -4.17 -33.77
C TRP A 149 12.96 -5.17 -33.41
N LEU A 150 12.68 -6.17 -32.56
CA LEU A 150 13.63 -7.22 -32.18
C LEU A 150 13.60 -8.47 -33.10
N LYS A 151 12.69 -8.51 -34.09
CA LYS A 151 12.45 -9.68 -34.96
C LYS A 151 12.95 -9.50 -36.39
N GLU A 152 13.29 -8.29 -36.82
CA GLU A 152 13.77 -7.98 -38.17
C GLU A 152 15.29 -7.69 -38.15
N PRO A 153 16.16 -8.70 -38.36
CA PRO A 153 17.61 -8.50 -38.46
C PRO A 153 18.03 -7.79 -39.76
N GLU A 154 17.20 -7.80 -40.80
CA GLU A 154 17.61 -7.41 -42.16
C GLU A 154 17.68 -5.90 -42.43
N LYS A 155 17.22 -5.04 -41.52
CA LYS A 155 17.09 -3.61 -41.84
C LYS A 155 18.32 -2.74 -41.57
N ARG A 156 19.35 -3.21 -40.86
CA ARG A 156 20.55 -2.37 -40.61
C ARG A 156 21.83 -3.19 -40.37
N SER A 157 22.58 -3.37 -41.44
CA SER A 157 24.04 -3.34 -41.46
C SER A 157 24.48 -3.19 -42.93
N ILE A 158 25.01 -2.00 -43.26
CA ILE A 158 25.90 -1.65 -44.38
C ILE A 158 25.78 -2.57 -45.62
N VAL A 159 25.13 -2.07 -46.68
CA VAL A 159 25.29 -2.62 -48.02
C VAL A 159 26.72 -2.26 -48.45
N PRO A 160 27.62 -3.22 -48.77
CA PRO A 160 28.88 -2.87 -49.41
C PRO A 160 28.54 -2.25 -50.77
N GLU A 161 29.17 -1.11 -51.11
CA GLU A 161 29.07 -0.57 -52.47
C GLU A 161 29.41 -1.66 -53.49
N PRO A 162 28.73 -1.71 -54.65
CA PRO A 162 29.09 -2.65 -55.68
C PRO A 162 30.45 -2.23 -56.24
N GLU A 163 31.50 -2.97 -55.88
CA GLU A 163 32.81 -2.86 -56.52
C GLU A 163 32.64 -3.08 -58.02
N THR A 164 33.02 -2.07 -58.79
CA THR A 164 33.12 -2.13 -60.24
C THR A 164 34.07 -3.24 -60.64
N ASN A 165 33.60 -4.11 -61.55
CA ASN A 165 34.36 -5.17 -62.21
C ASN A 165 35.81 -4.76 -62.51
N ASP A 166 36.77 -5.52 -61.99
CA ASP A 166 37.93 -5.93 -62.79
C ASP A 166 38.60 -7.20 -62.24
N ALA A 167 39.00 -8.03 -63.20
CA ALA A 167 39.96 -9.12 -63.11
C ALA A 167 39.59 -10.39 -62.31
N ALA A 168 39.09 -11.36 -63.07
CA ALA A 168 39.37 -12.77 -62.86
C ALA A 168 40.89 -13.02 -62.79
N VAL A 169 41.44 -13.32 -61.60
CA VAL A 169 42.52 -14.31 -61.33
C VAL A 169 42.60 -14.45 -59.79
N SER A 170 42.07 -15.56 -59.26
CA SER A 170 42.51 -16.25 -58.03
C SER A 170 41.36 -17.11 -57.46
N ASN A 171 40.88 -18.06 -58.25
CA ASN A 171 40.10 -19.18 -57.74
C ASN A 171 41.08 -20.26 -57.27
N ARG A 172 41.66 -20.13 -56.07
CA ARG A 172 42.26 -21.20 -55.22
C ARG A 172 43.20 -20.62 -54.14
N VAL A 173 42.70 -19.87 -53.17
CA VAL A 173 43.17 -19.90 -51.76
C VAL A 173 42.12 -19.12 -50.96
N GLU A 174 41.02 -19.74 -50.56
CA GLU A 174 40.20 -19.28 -49.41
C GLU A 174 39.16 -20.34 -49.03
N LYS A 175 39.62 -21.57 -48.83
CA LYS A 175 38.90 -22.55 -48.01
C LYS A 175 39.51 -22.47 -46.61
N GLY A 176 38.88 -21.74 -45.69
CA GLY A 176 39.29 -21.85 -44.28
C GLY A 176 39.07 -20.68 -43.33
N LEU A 177 38.33 -19.62 -43.66
CA LEU A 177 37.95 -18.64 -42.63
C LEU A 177 36.61 -19.06 -42.01
N GLN A 178 36.69 -19.87 -40.95
CA GLN A 178 35.58 -20.04 -40.02
C GLN A 178 35.24 -18.66 -39.44
N HIS A 179 34.18 -18.02 -39.95
CA HIS A 179 33.63 -16.86 -39.27
C HIS A 179 33.27 -17.27 -37.84
N PRO A 180 33.80 -16.59 -36.79
CA PRO A 180 33.45 -16.92 -35.43
C PRO A 180 31.94 -16.79 -35.26
N GLN A 181 31.28 -17.92 -35.00
CA GLN A 181 29.85 -17.93 -34.73
C GLN A 181 29.62 -17.15 -33.42
N PRO A 182 28.80 -16.10 -33.42
CA PRO A 182 28.60 -15.31 -32.23
C PRO A 182 27.98 -16.17 -31.13
N ILE A 183 28.64 -16.25 -29.97
CA ILE A 183 28.19 -17.01 -28.78
C ILE A 183 26.78 -16.57 -28.33
N TYR A 184 26.41 -15.32 -28.62
CA TYR A 184 25.07 -14.78 -28.35
C TYR A 184 24.47 -14.12 -29.58
N THR A 185 23.24 -14.49 -29.91
CA THR A 185 22.41 -13.73 -30.86
C THR A 185 22.02 -12.38 -30.24
N ARG A 186 21.90 -11.31 -31.05
CA ARG A 186 21.42 -9.97 -30.57
C ARG A 186 20.14 -10.08 -29.75
N ARG A 187 19.22 -10.96 -30.18
CA ARG A 187 17.98 -11.27 -29.48
C ARG A 187 18.21 -11.98 -28.14
N GLY A 188 19.20 -12.86 -28.06
CA GLY A 188 19.63 -13.49 -26.81
C GLY A 188 20.23 -12.46 -25.85
N PHE A 189 21.15 -11.63 -26.33
CA PHE A 189 21.75 -10.54 -25.56
C PHE A 189 20.71 -9.56 -25.01
N LEU A 190 19.78 -9.07 -25.84
CA LEU A 190 18.74 -8.13 -25.41
C LEU A 190 17.77 -8.74 -24.40
N LYS A 191 17.45 -10.03 -24.50
CA LYS A 191 16.64 -10.72 -23.48
C LYS A 191 17.36 -10.76 -22.14
N VAL A 192 18.64 -11.10 -22.13
CA VAL A 192 19.46 -11.15 -20.92
C VAL A 192 19.60 -9.76 -20.32
N ALA A 193 19.90 -8.74 -21.14
CA ALA A 193 20.05 -7.36 -20.69
C ALA A 193 18.77 -6.79 -20.08
N VAL A 194 17.60 -6.98 -20.71
CA VAL A 194 16.31 -6.53 -20.16
C VAL A 194 15.97 -7.27 -18.86
N GLY A 195 16.19 -8.59 -18.82
CA GLY A 195 15.97 -9.38 -17.60
C GLY A 195 16.86 -8.94 -16.44
N ALA A 196 18.15 -8.73 -16.71
CA ALA A 196 19.12 -8.24 -15.72
C ALA A 196 18.79 -6.82 -15.25
N GLY A 197 18.43 -5.92 -16.15
CA GLY A 197 18.03 -4.55 -15.80
C GLY A 197 16.79 -4.51 -14.90
N LEU A 198 15.77 -5.32 -15.19
CA LEU A 198 14.60 -5.45 -14.32
C LEU A 198 14.97 -6.03 -12.95
N ALA A 199 15.86 -7.03 -12.90
CA ALA A 199 16.29 -7.63 -11.64
C ALA A 199 17.07 -6.64 -10.76
N VAL A 200 17.96 -5.82 -11.34
CA VAL A 200 18.73 -4.82 -10.59
C VAL A 200 17.85 -3.67 -10.10
N THR A 201 16.90 -3.21 -10.91
CA THR A 201 16.05 -2.05 -10.58
C THR A 201 14.91 -2.40 -9.63
N LEU A 202 14.28 -3.56 -9.80
CA LEU A 202 13.11 -3.98 -9.01
C LEU A 202 13.46 -4.99 -7.91
N GLY A 203 14.61 -5.67 -7.99
CA GLY A 203 15.02 -6.68 -7.01
C GLY A 203 15.16 -6.13 -5.59
N PRO A 204 15.94 -5.06 -5.34
CA PRO A 204 16.11 -4.52 -4.00
C PRO A 204 14.80 -4.03 -3.36
N THR A 205 13.94 -3.39 -4.15
CA THR A 205 12.62 -2.91 -3.70
C THR A 205 11.66 -4.07 -3.42
N PHE A 206 11.67 -5.11 -4.25
CA PHE A 206 10.94 -6.35 -4.02
C PHE A 206 11.39 -7.06 -2.74
N VAL A 207 12.71 -7.22 -2.51
CA VAL A 207 13.24 -7.86 -1.29
C VAL A 207 12.85 -7.07 -0.05
N ARG A 208 12.94 -5.74 -0.08
CA ARG A 208 12.51 -4.89 1.04
C ARG A 208 11.01 -5.00 1.30
N TRP A 209 10.18 -5.02 0.25
CA TRP A 209 8.74 -5.23 0.38
C TRP A 209 8.45 -6.63 0.95
N MET A 210 9.11 -7.66 0.45
CA MET A 210 8.94 -9.05 0.90
C MET A 210 9.35 -9.24 2.37
N GLY A 211 10.44 -8.62 2.82
CA GLY A 211 10.86 -8.64 4.23
C GLY A 211 9.83 -7.99 5.15
N ARG A 212 9.22 -6.87 4.72
CA ARG A 212 8.12 -6.22 5.45
C ARG A 212 6.83 -7.04 5.43
N SER A 213 6.56 -7.75 4.33
CA SER A 213 5.29 -8.45 4.08
C SER A 213 5.24 -9.88 4.61
N LEU A 214 6.36 -10.60 4.66
CA LEU A 214 6.40 -12.04 5.02
C LEU A 214 6.90 -12.34 6.44
N GLN A 215 7.38 -11.35 7.21
CA GLN A 215 7.91 -11.57 8.56
C GLN A 215 8.84 -12.80 8.63
N LEU A 216 9.85 -12.85 7.76
CA LEU A 216 11.04 -13.61 8.13
C LEU A 216 11.56 -12.96 9.41
N PRO A 217 11.69 -13.69 10.53
CA PRO A 217 12.21 -13.12 11.76
C PRO A 217 13.61 -12.62 11.45
N SER A 218 13.76 -11.31 11.30
CA SER A 218 15.07 -10.69 11.43
C SER A 218 15.48 -10.94 12.88
N THR A 219 16.47 -11.79 13.06
CA THR A 219 17.24 -11.87 14.30
C THR A 219 17.71 -10.45 14.63
N GLY A 220 17.01 -9.81 15.56
CA GLY A 220 17.14 -8.39 15.85
C GLY A 220 15.76 -7.73 15.87
N GLU A 221 15.14 -7.71 17.05
CA GLU A 221 14.26 -6.61 17.44
C GLU A 221 14.98 -5.30 17.12
N SER A 222 14.76 -4.77 15.93
CA SER A 222 15.09 -3.38 15.68
C SER A 222 14.04 -2.61 16.48
N ALA A 223 14.48 -2.06 17.61
CA ALA A 223 14.02 -0.75 18.03
C ALA A 223 13.85 0.07 16.74
N VAL A 224 12.60 0.25 16.33
CA VAL A 224 12.23 1.17 15.26
C VAL A 224 12.92 2.46 15.66
N ALA A 225 13.88 2.94 14.87
CA ALA A 225 14.75 4.05 15.24
C ALA A 225 13.89 5.25 15.61
N ASN A 226 13.60 5.40 16.91
CA ASN A 226 12.73 6.44 17.42
C ASN A 226 13.51 7.74 17.30
N ALA A 227 13.09 8.60 16.37
CA ALA A 227 13.79 9.87 16.14
C ALA A 227 13.61 10.85 17.30
N ASN A 228 12.64 10.59 18.20
CA ASN A 228 12.42 11.40 19.38
C ASN A 228 13.59 11.24 20.36
N ARG A 229 14.08 12.37 20.88
CA ARG A 229 15.17 12.46 21.87
C ARG A 229 14.69 13.23 23.10
N LEU A 230 13.62 12.73 23.70
CA LEU A 230 12.95 13.34 24.83
C LEU A 230 13.42 12.68 26.13
N LEU A 231 13.84 13.49 27.09
CA LEU A 231 14.37 13.04 28.37
C LEU A 231 13.60 13.67 29.55
N PRO A 232 13.24 12.92 30.60
CA PRO A 232 13.50 11.50 30.78
C PRO A 232 12.61 10.63 29.90
N ASP A 233 13.04 9.39 29.68
CA ASP A 233 12.15 8.37 29.12
C ASP A 233 11.00 8.07 30.10
N PRO A 234 9.76 7.92 29.61
CA PRO A 234 8.64 7.55 30.45
C PRO A 234 8.81 6.12 30.95
N VAL A 235 8.71 5.92 32.26
CA VAL A 235 8.81 4.60 32.89
C VAL A 235 7.44 3.91 32.80
N PRO A 236 7.33 2.69 32.24
CA PRO A 236 6.05 2.01 32.13
C PRO A 236 5.47 1.67 33.51
N LEU A 237 4.15 1.80 33.65
CA LEU A 237 3.42 1.29 34.81
C LEU A 237 3.47 -0.25 34.86
N PRO A 238 3.32 -0.89 36.04
CA PRO A 238 3.37 -2.35 36.17
C PRO A 238 2.35 -3.10 35.30
N GLN A 239 1.23 -2.47 34.95
CA GLN A 239 0.20 -3.04 34.07
C GLN A 239 0.52 -2.90 32.58
N SER A 240 1.52 -2.08 32.24
CA SER A 240 1.95 -1.80 30.86
C SER A 240 3.12 -2.69 30.43
N SER A 241 3.96 -3.13 31.38
CA SER A 241 5.10 -4.01 31.13
C SER A 241 5.26 -5.07 32.24
N PRO A 242 4.99 -6.36 31.96
CA PRO A 242 4.51 -6.89 30.67
C PRO A 242 3.10 -6.38 30.34
N PRO A 243 2.72 -6.30 29.05
CA PRO A 243 1.43 -5.75 28.64
C PRO A 243 0.28 -6.60 29.17
N ILE A 244 -0.61 -5.99 29.97
CA ILE A 244 -1.77 -6.68 30.55
C ILE A 244 -2.74 -7.22 29.49
N GLY A 245 -2.76 -6.63 28.28
CA GLY A 245 -3.51 -7.12 27.13
C GLY A 245 -2.92 -8.38 26.47
N GLY A 246 -1.75 -8.85 26.92
CA GLY A 246 -1.01 -9.97 26.29
C GLY A 246 -0.17 -9.55 25.08
N GLY A 247 -0.11 -8.25 24.79
CA GLY A 247 0.58 -7.66 23.63
C GLY A 247 -0.32 -7.52 22.40
N ALA A 248 -0.02 -6.51 21.58
CA ALA A 248 -0.81 -6.18 20.41
C ALA A 248 -0.77 -7.31 19.34
N GLU A 249 -1.94 -7.65 18.82
CA GLU A 249 -2.13 -8.65 17.77
C GLU A 249 -2.49 -7.97 16.44
N GLY A 250 -1.60 -8.04 15.47
CA GLY A 250 -1.74 -7.40 14.16
C GLY A 250 -0.59 -6.44 13.87
N HIS A 251 -0.71 -5.67 12.80
CA HIS A 251 0.34 -4.73 12.38
C HIS A 251 -0.23 -3.36 12.07
N PHE A 252 0.35 -2.34 12.71
CA PHE A 252 0.06 -0.96 12.35
C PHE A 252 0.50 -0.69 10.90
N ARG A 253 -0.36 0.00 10.16
CA ARG A 253 0.03 0.66 8.91
C ARG A 253 0.19 2.14 9.15
N VAL A 254 1.36 2.66 8.82
CA VAL A 254 1.70 4.06 9.05
C VAL A 254 1.17 4.90 7.88
N TYR A 255 0.18 5.73 8.18
CA TYR A 255 -0.27 6.83 7.32
C TYR A 255 0.16 8.15 7.95
N THR A 256 0.60 9.08 7.11
CA THR A 256 0.98 10.43 7.47
C THR A 256 0.48 11.38 6.38
N VAL A 257 0.13 12.60 6.77
CA VAL A 257 -0.26 13.68 5.84
C VAL A 257 0.93 14.58 5.48
N THR A 258 1.99 14.52 6.29
CA THR A 258 3.27 15.21 6.15
C THR A 258 4.42 14.21 6.34
N ASP A 259 5.65 14.70 6.26
CA ASP A 259 6.81 13.99 6.82
C ASP A 259 6.65 13.74 8.32
N ILE A 260 7.28 12.66 8.81
CA ILE A 260 7.22 12.27 10.23
C ILE A 260 8.06 13.25 11.04
N PRO A 261 7.46 14.03 11.97
CA PRO A 261 8.20 14.93 12.83
C PRO A 261 9.05 14.17 13.86
N SER A 262 10.05 14.85 14.41
CA SER A 262 10.90 14.37 15.50
C SER A 262 10.98 15.43 16.60
N PHE A 263 10.92 14.99 17.84
CA PHE A 263 10.82 15.89 19.00
C PHE A 263 11.96 15.70 19.99
N ASP A 264 12.35 16.79 20.65
CA ASP A 264 13.27 16.84 21.79
C ASP A 264 12.74 17.81 22.86
N ASN A 265 13.41 17.88 24.01
CA ASN A 265 12.98 18.74 25.13
C ASN A 265 12.87 20.23 24.78
N SER A 266 13.59 20.71 23.76
CA SER A 266 13.63 22.12 23.38
C SER A 266 12.50 22.50 22.44
N ASN A 267 11.98 21.56 21.65
CA ASN A 267 10.98 21.82 20.63
C ASN A 267 9.58 21.26 20.94
N TRP A 268 9.44 20.52 22.05
CA TRP A 268 8.19 19.88 22.42
C TRP A 268 7.52 20.57 23.62
N SER A 269 6.20 20.78 23.52
CA SER A 269 5.34 21.17 24.63
C SER A 269 3.92 20.63 24.41
N PHE A 270 3.15 20.49 25.48
CA PHE A 270 1.74 20.10 25.43
C PHE A 270 0.85 21.15 26.05
N LYS A 271 -0.20 21.55 25.33
CA LYS A 271 -1.12 22.63 25.74
C LYS A 271 -2.56 22.14 25.89
N VAL A 272 -3.25 22.64 26.90
CA VAL A 272 -4.71 22.59 27.02
C VAL A 272 -5.21 24.02 27.19
N ASP A 273 -5.98 24.52 26.22
CA ASP A 273 -6.44 25.90 26.20
C ASP A 273 -7.85 26.05 25.58
N GLY A 274 -8.20 27.26 25.15
CA GLY A 274 -9.55 27.62 24.70
C GLY A 274 -10.48 27.99 25.86
N LEU A 275 -11.69 27.44 25.85
CA LEU A 275 -12.76 27.64 26.83
C LEU A 275 -12.52 26.80 28.10
N VAL A 276 -11.47 27.15 28.83
CA VAL A 276 -11.08 26.54 30.11
C VAL A 276 -10.79 27.62 31.14
N ASP A 277 -10.98 27.30 32.42
CA ASP A 277 -10.68 28.18 33.55
C ASP A 277 -9.16 28.32 33.76
N ASN A 278 -8.42 27.23 33.56
CA ASN A 278 -6.98 27.15 33.72
C ASN A 278 -6.33 26.68 32.42
N LYS A 279 -5.58 27.57 31.76
CA LYS A 279 -4.76 27.20 30.61
C LYS A 279 -3.52 26.43 31.09
N LEU A 280 -3.34 25.21 30.58
CA LEU A 280 -2.27 24.32 30.99
C LEU A 280 -1.22 24.25 29.87
N ASN A 281 0.06 24.28 30.25
CA ASN A 281 1.17 24.13 29.34
C ASN A 281 2.31 23.38 30.05
N TRP A 282 2.73 22.26 29.48
CA TRP A 282 3.80 21.43 30.03
C TRP A 282 4.94 21.31 29.04
N ASN A 283 6.17 21.40 29.55
CA ASN A 283 7.31 20.80 28.86
C ASN A 283 7.30 19.27 29.05
N TRP A 284 8.21 18.56 28.38
CA TRP A 284 8.24 17.10 28.44
C TRP A 284 8.44 16.55 29.85
N GLU A 285 9.39 17.10 30.61
CA GLU A 285 9.73 16.64 31.96
C GLU A 285 8.56 16.76 32.95
N GLN A 286 7.69 17.76 32.76
CA GLN A 286 6.48 17.95 33.55
C GLN A 286 5.37 17.00 33.07
N PHE A 287 5.21 16.86 31.75
CA PHE A 287 4.11 16.09 31.17
C PHE A 287 4.19 14.60 31.52
N VAL A 288 5.38 14.00 31.48
CA VAL A 288 5.56 12.56 31.81
C VAL A 288 5.36 12.23 33.29
N LYS A 289 5.29 13.25 34.16
CA LYS A 289 4.99 13.09 35.60
C LYS A 289 3.49 13.11 35.91
N LEU A 290 2.65 13.46 34.94
CA LEU A 290 1.20 13.40 35.11
C LEU A 290 0.76 11.97 35.42
N GLN A 291 -0.29 11.83 36.22
CA GLN A 291 -0.84 10.52 36.56
C GLN A 291 -1.35 9.84 35.29
N ARG A 292 -0.86 8.63 35.04
CA ARG A 292 -1.22 7.81 33.88
C ARG A 292 -2.07 6.62 34.32
N GLU A 293 -2.87 6.14 33.39
CA GLU A 293 -3.68 4.93 33.51
C GLU A 293 -3.35 3.99 32.34
N VAL A 294 -3.59 2.69 32.56
CA VAL A 294 -3.37 1.65 31.56
C VAL A 294 -4.72 1.13 31.09
N GLN A 295 -4.93 1.07 29.77
CA GLN A 295 -6.11 0.47 29.18
C GLN A 295 -5.74 -0.51 28.06
N VAL A 296 -6.62 -1.47 27.81
CA VAL A 296 -6.50 -2.38 26.67
C VAL A 296 -7.61 -2.06 25.69
N SER A 297 -7.25 -1.76 24.44
CA SER A 297 -8.23 -1.50 23.40
C SER A 297 -7.80 -1.96 22.02
N ASP A 298 -8.80 -2.22 21.17
CA ASP A 298 -8.58 -2.50 19.76
C ASP A 298 -8.46 -1.19 18.98
N PHE A 299 -7.74 -1.25 17.87
CA PHE A 299 -7.45 -0.10 17.01
C PHE A 299 -7.86 -0.40 15.57
N HIS A 300 -8.87 0.29 15.07
CA HIS A 300 -9.51 -0.03 13.79
C HIS A 300 -9.33 1.09 12.76
N CYS A 301 -8.74 0.78 11.62
CA CYS A 301 -8.63 1.73 10.51
C CYS A 301 -9.80 1.62 9.54
N ILE A 302 -10.32 2.76 9.09
CA ILE A 302 -11.35 2.85 8.06
C ILE A 302 -10.96 2.15 6.74
N THR A 303 -9.66 1.99 6.49
CA THR A 303 -9.13 1.28 5.32
C THR A 303 -9.11 -0.25 5.46
N GLY A 304 -9.67 -0.79 6.54
CA GLY A 304 -9.98 -2.22 6.68
C GLY A 304 -8.96 -3.08 7.41
N TRP A 305 -7.93 -2.49 8.02
CA TRP A 305 -7.00 -3.21 8.92
C TRP A 305 -7.25 -2.85 10.38
N SER A 306 -6.81 -3.72 11.29
CA SER A 306 -6.96 -3.53 12.74
C SER A 306 -5.78 -4.13 13.49
N VAL A 307 -5.53 -3.60 14.68
CA VAL A 307 -4.60 -4.16 15.66
C VAL A 307 -5.38 -4.38 16.94
N TYR A 308 -5.35 -5.58 17.49
CA TYR A 308 -6.16 -5.99 18.64
C TYR A 308 -5.34 -6.00 19.92
N LYS A 309 -5.99 -5.92 21.08
CA LYS A 309 -5.37 -6.07 22.41
C LYS A 309 -4.18 -5.14 22.69
N ASN A 310 -4.21 -3.92 22.15
CA ASN A 310 -3.15 -2.95 22.39
C ASN A 310 -3.20 -2.50 23.85
N THR A 311 -2.09 -2.62 24.57
CA THR A 311 -1.96 -2.03 25.91
C THR A 311 -1.48 -0.60 25.75
N TRP A 312 -2.36 0.37 25.99
CA TRP A 312 -2.02 1.79 25.97
C TRP A 312 -1.83 2.31 27.39
N GLU A 313 -0.88 3.21 27.57
CA GLU A 313 -0.72 3.92 28.84
C GLU A 313 -0.53 5.42 28.59
N GLY A 314 -1.28 6.22 29.35
CA GLY A 314 -1.45 7.65 29.09
C GLY A 314 -2.33 8.34 30.11
N ILE A 315 -2.67 9.60 29.85
CA ILE A 315 -3.55 10.39 30.71
C ILE A 315 -4.98 10.32 30.15
N PRO A 316 -6.01 9.93 30.93
CA PRO A 316 -7.39 10.00 30.49
C PRO A 316 -7.76 11.43 30.06
N LEU A 317 -8.39 11.58 28.90
CA LEU A 317 -8.74 12.90 28.37
C LEU A 317 -9.69 13.64 29.32
N ALA A 318 -10.64 12.92 29.93
CA ALA A 318 -11.53 13.46 30.94
C ALA A 318 -10.78 14.08 32.13
N LYS A 319 -9.66 13.49 32.56
CA LYS A 319 -8.83 14.01 33.65
C LYS A 319 -8.08 15.29 33.27
N LEU A 320 -7.56 15.37 32.04
CA LEU A 320 -6.96 16.62 31.55
C LEU A 320 -7.99 17.75 31.46
N MET A 321 -9.20 17.44 31.02
CA MET A 321 -10.30 18.41 30.98
C MET A 321 -10.74 18.85 32.38
N GLU A 322 -10.81 17.92 33.33
CA GLU A 322 -11.09 18.22 34.75
C GLU A 322 -10.03 19.16 35.34
N MET A 323 -8.75 18.90 35.09
CA MET A 323 -7.65 19.75 35.54
C MET A 323 -7.69 21.17 34.95
N ALA A 324 -8.15 21.31 33.70
CA ALA A 324 -8.26 22.60 33.04
C ALA A 324 -9.50 23.40 33.48
N GLY A 325 -10.57 22.73 33.94
CA GLY A 325 -11.85 23.36 34.26
C GLY A 325 -12.58 23.82 33.00
N VAL A 326 -13.30 22.91 32.34
CA VAL A 326 -14.03 23.22 31.09
C VAL A 326 -15.16 24.21 31.35
N GLN A 327 -15.17 25.34 30.63
CA GLN A 327 -16.22 26.35 30.73
C GLN A 327 -17.55 25.84 30.15
N SER A 328 -18.67 26.35 30.66
CA SER A 328 -20.02 25.89 30.30
C SER A 328 -20.41 26.13 28.83
N THR A 329 -19.76 27.06 28.14
CA THR A 329 -19.99 27.35 26.72
C THR A 329 -19.21 26.43 25.78
N ALA A 330 -18.29 25.61 26.28
CA ALA A 330 -17.56 24.66 25.46
C ALA A 330 -18.47 23.51 25.02
N THR A 331 -18.50 23.25 23.71
CA THR A 331 -19.31 22.16 23.12
C THR A 331 -18.46 21.04 22.55
N SER A 332 -17.21 21.35 22.18
CA SER A 332 -16.31 20.43 21.48
C SER A 332 -14.86 20.60 21.92
N VAL A 333 -14.08 19.55 21.69
CA VAL A 333 -12.64 19.48 21.95
C VAL A 333 -11.93 19.36 20.61
N LYS A 334 -11.09 20.33 20.28
CA LYS A 334 -10.26 20.31 19.07
C LYS A 334 -8.84 19.84 19.41
N PHE A 335 -8.30 19.00 18.54
CA PHE A 335 -7.00 18.38 18.68
C PHE A 335 -6.06 18.84 17.57
N TYR A 336 -4.82 19.11 17.94
CA TYR A 336 -3.78 19.55 17.01
C TYR A 336 -2.61 18.57 17.01
N SER A 337 -2.19 18.19 15.81
CA SER A 337 -0.98 17.41 15.58
C SER A 337 0.26 18.32 15.58
N GLY A 338 1.35 17.79 16.13
CA GLY A 338 2.67 18.41 16.09
C GLY A 338 3.31 18.46 14.70
N ASP A 339 2.67 17.89 13.68
CA ASP A 339 3.04 18.13 12.27
C ASP A 339 2.60 19.52 11.75
N GLY A 340 1.76 20.25 12.51
CA GLY A 340 1.30 21.60 12.17
C GLY A 340 0.20 21.65 11.10
N VAL A 341 -0.29 20.51 10.62
CA VAL A 341 -1.30 20.41 9.54
C VAL A 341 -2.54 19.66 10.00
N TYR A 342 -2.37 18.51 10.65
CA TYR A 342 -3.49 17.64 10.99
C TYR A 342 -4.25 18.17 12.21
N THR A 343 -5.57 18.30 12.06
CA THR A 343 -6.48 18.62 13.15
C THR A 343 -7.69 17.71 13.09
N ASP A 344 -8.28 17.48 14.25
CA ASP A 344 -9.50 16.69 14.43
C ASP A 344 -10.30 17.23 15.61
N SER A 345 -11.50 16.73 15.83
CA SER A 345 -12.36 17.16 16.94
C SER A 345 -13.24 16.03 17.46
N LEU A 346 -13.63 16.15 18.72
CA LEU A 346 -14.66 15.33 19.36
C LEU A 346 -15.68 16.27 19.99
N THR A 347 -16.95 15.89 20.02
CA THR A 347 -17.92 16.57 20.90
C THR A 347 -17.50 16.40 22.35
N LEU A 348 -17.97 17.28 23.24
CA LEU A 348 -17.63 17.16 24.66
C LEU A 348 -18.13 15.85 25.27
N GLU A 349 -19.25 15.31 24.78
CA GLU A 349 -19.75 13.99 25.17
C GLU A 349 -18.79 12.87 24.76
N GLN A 350 -18.33 12.88 23.51
CA GLN A 350 -17.36 11.91 23.00
C GLN A 350 -16.03 12.01 23.76
N ALA A 351 -15.54 13.23 24.00
CA ALA A 351 -14.29 13.47 24.73
C ALA A 351 -14.34 13.04 26.21
N ARG A 352 -15.55 12.93 26.79
CA ARG A 352 -15.77 12.47 28.17
C ARG A 352 -15.94 10.96 28.29
N MET A 353 -15.86 10.21 27.19
CA MET A 353 -15.84 8.75 27.26
C MET A 353 -14.63 8.28 28.09
N ASP A 354 -14.85 7.20 28.83
CA ASP A 354 -13.91 6.61 29.79
C ASP A 354 -12.67 6.02 29.14
N ASP A 355 -12.75 5.66 27.86
CA ASP A 355 -11.67 5.00 27.11
C ASP A 355 -10.88 5.94 26.18
N VAL A 356 -11.11 7.25 26.25
CA VAL A 356 -10.36 8.25 25.47
C VAL A 356 -9.08 8.66 26.21
N LEU A 357 -7.94 8.38 25.59
CA LEU A 357 -6.64 8.46 26.24
C LEU A 357 -5.65 9.32 25.46
N VAL A 358 -4.91 10.17 26.17
CA VAL A 358 -3.72 10.86 25.67
C VAL A 358 -2.51 9.97 26.01
N ALA A 359 -2.18 9.07 25.08
CA ALA A 359 -1.23 7.97 25.28
C ALA A 359 0.23 8.40 25.02
N VAL A 360 1.13 7.87 25.85
CA VAL A 360 2.60 8.05 25.74
C VAL A 360 3.34 6.71 25.60
N MET A 361 2.71 5.60 26.02
CA MET A 361 3.25 4.24 25.91
C MET A 361 2.31 3.32 25.12
N HIS A 362 2.91 2.33 24.46
CA HIS A 362 2.24 1.22 23.80
C HIS A 362 3.01 -0.07 24.08
N ASP A 363 2.33 -1.07 24.64
CA ASP A 363 2.87 -2.37 25.06
C ASP A 363 4.19 -2.25 25.85
N GLY A 364 4.18 -1.40 26.87
CA GLY A 364 5.30 -1.23 27.80
C GLY A 364 6.49 -0.44 27.25
N LYS A 365 6.40 0.09 26.02
CA LYS A 365 7.45 0.89 25.37
C LYS A 365 6.94 2.30 25.03
N PRO A 366 7.81 3.33 25.01
CA PRO A 366 7.43 4.65 24.50
C PRO A 366 6.92 4.54 23.06
N ILE A 367 5.85 5.26 22.74
CA ILE A 367 5.28 5.25 21.39
C ILE A 367 6.32 5.81 20.42
N SER A 368 6.63 5.07 19.35
CA SER A 368 7.56 5.53 18.33
C SER A 368 6.99 6.71 17.55
N ASN A 369 7.87 7.56 17.01
CA ASN A 369 7.49 8.64 16.11
C ASN A 369 6.59 8.16 14.92
N GLU A 370 6.82 6.98 14.34
CA GLU A 370 5.96 6.44 13.27
C GLU A 370 4.51 6.17 13.71
N LEU A 371 4.35 5.70 14.95
CA LEU A 371 3.05 5.42 15.57
C LEU A 371 2.38 6.67 16.14
N GLY A 372 3.02 7.83 16.03
CA GLY A 372 2.50 9.12 16.48
C GLY A 372 3.04 9.58 17.83
N GLY A 373 4.13 8.99 18.32
CA GLY A 373 4.79 9.43 19.55
C GLY A 373 5.54 10.75 19.36
N PRO A 374 5.75 11.55 20.42
CA PRO A 374 5.80 11.07 21.80
C PRO A 374 4.44 10.96 22.49
N VAL A 375 3.42 11.63 21.95
CA VAL A 375 2.07 11.63 22.50
C VAL A 375 1.07 11.46 21.37
N ARG A 376 0.10 10.58 21.53
CA ARG A 376 -1.00 10.38 20.58
C ARG A 376 -2.34 10.37 21.31
N LEU A 377 -3.40 10.77 20.62
CA LEU A 377 -4.75 10.46 21.03
C LEU A 377 -5.09 9.00 20.69
N VAL A 378 -5.87 8.37 21.55
CA VAL A 378 -6.47 7.05 21.36
C VAL A 378 -7.96 7.17 21.64
N VAL A 379 -8.79 6.86 20.63
CA VAL A 379 -10.26 6.95 20.68
C VAL A 379 -10.84 5.59 20.25
N PRO A 380 -10.97 4.60 21.16
CA PRO A 380 -11.22 3.21 20.78
C PRO A 380 -12.56 2.95 20.10
N GLN A 381 -13.58 3.76 20.37
CA GLN A 381 -14.93 3.57 19.85
C GLN A 381 -15.12 4.14 18.43
N MET A 382 -14.08 4.75 17.86
CA MET A 382 -14.10 5.41 16.56
C MET A 382 -13.01 4.89 15.64
N TYR A 383 -13.13 5.16 14.34
CA TYR A 383 -12.06 4.86 13.40
C TYR A 383 -10.79 5.66 13.71
N ALA A 384 -9.65 5.01 13.47
CA ALA A 384 -8.30 5.45 13.79
C ALA A 384 -7.91 6.86 13.32
N TYR A 385 -8.62 7.45 12.36
CA TYR A 385 -8.31 8.82 11.93
C TYR A 385 -8.66 9.86 13.01
N LYS A 386 -9.65 9.58 13.87
CA LYS A 386 -9.93 10.41 15.06
C LYS A 386 -8.83 10.34 16.11
N SER A 387 -7.97 9.33 16.06
CA SER A 387 -6.84 9.13 16.99
C SER A 387 -5.59 9.88 16.52
N VAL A 388 -5.59 11.20 16.71
CA VAL A 388 -4.54 12.16 16.31
C VAL A 388 -3.14 11.71 16.75
N LYS A 389 -2.20 11.73 15.80
CA LYS A 389 -0.77 11.49 16.04
C LYS A 389 -0.06 12.77 16.46
N TRP A 390 1.06 12.62 17.17
CA TRP A 390 1.93 13.72 17.60
C TRP A 390 1.17 14.82 18.33
N LEU A 391 0.14 14.44 19.09
CA LEU A 391 -0.76 15.36 19.75
C LEU A 391 0.01 16.29 20.68
N ASN A 392 -0.09 17.59 20.45
CA ASN A 392 0.62 18.59 21.25
C ASN A 392 -0.28 19.73 21.77
N ARG A 393 -1.53 19.82 21.30
CA ARG A 393 -2.49 20.80 21.82
C ARG A 393 -3.92 20.29 21.76
N ILE A 394 -4.64 20.58 22.83
CA ILE A 394 -6.08 20.39 22.99
C ILE A 394 -6.70 21.77 23.23
N GLU A 395 -7.75 22.10 22.51
CA GLU A 395 -8.44 23.39 22.62
C GLU A 395 -9.94 23.15 22.80
N LEU A 396 -10.50 23.67 23.89
CA LEU A 396 -11.95 23.65 24.13
C LEU A 396 -12.58 24.79 23.34
N ILE A 397 -13.57 24.48 22.51
CA ILE A 397 -14.20 25.46 21.61
C ILE A 397 -15.72 25.45 21.73
N GLU A 398 -16.32 26.57 21.35
CA GLU A 398 -17.75 26.69 21.09
C GLU A 398 -18.02 26.34 19.61
N GLY A 399 -19.02 25.50 19.38
CA GLY A 399 -19.36 24.96 18.07
C GLY A 399 -18.56 23.72 17.66
N ASP A 400 -18.63 23.41 16.36
CA ASP A 400 -18.00 22.25 15.76
C ASP A 400 -16.71 22.63 15.03
N HIS A 401 -15.79 21.67 14.90
CA HIS A 401 -14.60 21.80 14.05
C HIS A 401 -14.56 20.65 13.04
N VAL A 402 -14.44 20.99 11.76
CA VAL A 402 -14.29 19.99 10.69
C VAL A 402 -12.81 19.64 10.53
N GLY A 403 -12.45 18.43 10.94
CA GLY A 403 -11.09 17.90 10.89
C GLY A 403 -10.56 17.63 9.46
N TYR A 404 -9.30 17.19 9.39
CA TYR A 404 -8.58 17.04 8.12
C TYR A 404 -9.27 16.05 7.16
N TRP A 405 -9.72 14.89 7.66
CA TRP A 405 -10.37 13.88 6.81
C TRP A 405 -11.85 14.18 6.59
N GLU A 406 -12.50 14.82 7.55
CA GLU A 406 -13.89 15.25 7.46
C GLU A 406 -14.08 16.26 6.31
N GLN A 407 -13.13 17.20 6.16
CA GLN A 407 -13.05 18.09 4.99
C GLN A 407 -12.94 17.34 3.64
N ARG A 408 -12.54 16.07 3.67
CA ARG A 408 -12.35 15.19 2.51
C ARG A 408 -13.45 14.13 2.40
N GLY A 409 -14.59 14.34 3.07
CA GLY A 409 -15.79 13.50 2.96
C GLY A 409 -15.81 12.27 3.85
N TYR A 410 -14.94 12.18 4.86
CA TYR A 410 -15.04 11.16 5.90
C TYR A 410 -16.08 11.57 6.95
N GLY A 411 -16.64 10.59 7.67
CA GLY A 411 -17.67 10.86 8.69
C GLY A 411 -17.12 11.66 9.87
N ILE A 412 -17.90 12.61 10.38
CA ILE A 412 -17.50 13.50 11.48
C ILE A 412 -17.29 12.71 12.78
N ASP A 413 -18.28 11.91 13.18
CA ASP A 413 -18.17 11.15 14.43
C ASP A 413 -17.36 9.87 14.30
N ALA A 414 -17.28 9.31 13.10
CA ALA A 414 -16.45 8.15 12.78
C ALA A 414 -16.67 6.92 13.67
N TRP A 415 -17.87 6.73 14.21
CA TRP A 415 -18.18 5.59 15.08
C TRP A 415 -17.87 4.25 14.41
N LEU A 416 -17.36 3.32 15.20
CA LEU A 416 -17.27 1.93 14.79
C LEU A 416 -18.68 1.30 14.77
N PRO A 417 -18.93 0.31 13.90
CA PRO A 417 -20.22 -0.36 13.86
C PRO A 417 -20.65 -0.89 15.24
N GLY A 418 -21.83 -0.47 15.71
CA GLY A 418 -22.38 -0.87 17.00
C GLY A 418 -21.81 -0.14 18.23
N LYS A 419 -21.04 0.94 18.03
CA LYS A 419 -20.51 1.80 19.11
C LYS A 419 -21.22 3.16 19.23
N GLU A 420 -22.15 3.45 18.32
CA GLU A 420 -22.98 4.65 18.39
C GLU A 420 -23.80 4.63 19.70
N LYS A 421 -23.72 5.72 20.48
CA LYS A 421 -24.63 5.93 21.61
C LYS A 421 -25.91 6.57 21.07
N ILE A 422 -27.05 5.95 21.39
CA ILE A 422 -28.40 6.44 21.05
C ILE A 422 -28.75 7.64 21.91
#